data_AF-A0A9X3WKP0-F1
#
_entry.id   AF-A0A9X3WKP0-F1
#
_cell.length_a   1.000
_cell.length_b   1.000
_cell.length_c   1.000
_cell.angle_alpha   90.00
_cell.angle_beta   90.00
_cell.angle_gamma   90.00
#
_symmetry.space_group_name_H-M   'P 1'
#
loop_
_entity.id
_entity.type
_entity.pdbx_description
1 polymer ?
#
loop_
_entity_poly.entity_id
_entity_poly.type
_entity_poly.pdbx_seq_one_letter_code
_entity_poly.pdbx_strand_id
1 'polypeptide(L)'
;MAANQSVEDLARLGNSKDWVEAIKLLNGFKNDENHYFVTYKKENDSNEHEFQFNKVTKVDDETYLVAFHKEDYDRGIRYYTGEDIKLDRFEIVNVQIVDPSTYDIVVFTD
;
A
#
# COMPACT_ATOMS: atom_id res chain seq x y z
N MET A 1 30.89 -4.45 -2.31
CA MET A 1 30.50 -3.09 -2.71
C MET A 1 29.07 -3.08 -3.28
N ALA A 2 28.10 -3.73 -2.63
CA ALA A 2 26.73 -3.90 -3.16
C ALA A 2 25.65 -3.08 -2.40
N ALA A 3 26.00 -2.47 -1.26
CA ALA A 3 25.04 -1.77 -0.40
C ALA A 3 24.76 -0.31 -0.83
N ASN A 4 25.63 0.31 -1.65
CA ASN A 4 25.47 1.73 -2.01
C ASN A 4 24.48 1.99 -3.14
N GLN A 5 24.14 0.96 -3.92
CA GLN A 5 23.31 1.14 -5.12
C GLN A 5 21.81 1.09 -4.79
N SER A 6 21.40 0.30 -3.79
CA SER A 6 20.01 0.23 -3.34
C SER A 6 19.53 1.52 -2.68
N VAL A 7 20.38 2.16 -1.87
CA VAL A 7 20.03 3.40 -1.15
C VAL A 7 19.88 4.58 -2.13
N GLU A 8 20.70 4.64 -3.18
CA GLU A 8 20.59 5.67 -4.22
C GLU A 8 19.34 5.48 -5.10
N ASP A 9 18.95 4.25 -5.40
CA ASP A 9 17.73 3.95 -6.16
C ASP A 9 16.45 4.20 -5.33
N LEU A 10 16.46 3.89 -4.03
CA LEU A 10 15.39 4.26 -3.09
C LEU A 10 15.30 5.79 -2.88
N ALA A 11 16.44 6.49 -2.86
CA ALA A 11 16.47 7.95 -2.80
C ALA A 11 16.00 8.63 -4.10
N ARG A 12 16.13 7.95 -5.25
CA ARG A 12 15.57 8.40 -6.54
C ARG A 12 14.05 8.22 -6.60
N LEU A 13 13.53 7.13 -6.03
CA LEU A 13 12.10 6.92 -5.84
C LEU A 13 11.50 7.99 -4.93
N GLY A 14 12.17 8.30 -3.81
CA GLY A 14 11.76 9.31 -2.82
C GLY A 14 11.70 10.77 -3.31
N ASN A 15 11.84 11.03 -4.61
CA ASN A 15 11.72 12.36 -5.22
C ASN A 15 11.01 12.35 -6.58
N SER A 16 10.43 11.22 -7.00
CA SER A 16 9.60 11.19 -8.20
C SER A 16 8.25 11.87 -7.92
N LYS A 17 7.64 12.44 -8.95
CA LYS A 17 6.29 13.02 -8.85
C LYS A 17 5.30 11.98 -8.30
N ASP A 18 5.45 10.73 -8.75
CA ASP A 18 4.58 9.61 -8.41
C ASP A 18 4.70 9.24 -6.93
N TRP A 19 5.91 9.27 -6.37
CA TRP A 19 6.11 9.04 -4.94
C TRP A 19 5.51 10.16 -4.07
N VAL A 20 5.70 11.42 -4.46
CA VAL A 20 5.12 12.56 -3.71
C VAL A 20 3.59 12.44 -3.69
N GLU A 21 3.00 12.03 -4.81
CA GLU A 21 1.58 11.74 -4.92
C GLU A 21 1.18 10.56 -4.04
N ALA A 22 1.93 9.45 -4.06
CA ALA A 22 1.67 8.29 -3.22
C ALA A 22 1.64 8.62 -1.72
N ILE A 23 2.63 9.37 -1.24
CA ILE A 23 2.69 9.82 0.16
C ILE A 23 1.52 10.76 0.49
N LYS A 24 1.14 11.63 -0.44
CA LYS A 24 -0.04 12.50 -0.27
C LYS A 24 -1.32 11.68 -0.16
N LEU A 25 -1.48 10.63 -0.95
CA LEU A 25 -2.63 9.74 -0.91
C LEU A 25 -2.70 8.96 0.42
N LEU A 26 -1.58 8.44 0.93
CA LEU A 26 -1.56 7.75 2.23
C LEU A 26 -1.87 8.69 3.39
N ASN A 27 -1.33 9.90 3.38
CA ASN A 27 -1.64 10.91 4.40
C ASN A 27 -3.11 11.39 4.32
N GLY A 28 -3.68 11.37 3.12
CA GLY A 28 -5.07 11.75 2.85
C GLY A 28 -6.04 10.58 2.83
N PHE A 29 -5.62 9.39 3.27
CA PHE A 29 -6.41 8.16 3.20
C PHE A 29 -7.77 8.32 3.86
N LYS A 30 -8.79 7.76 3.23
CA LYS A 30 -10.16 7.67 3.76
C LYS A 30 -10.64 6.24 3.66
N ASN A 31 -11.24 5.75 4.73
CA ASN A 31 -11.96 4.49 4.69
C ASN A 31 -13.33 4.74 4.01
N ASP A 32 -13.32 4.68 2.69
CA ASP A 32 -14.50 4.82 1.81
C ASP A 32 -14.68 3.58 0.94
N GLU A 33 -15.59 3.65 -0.03
CA GLU A 33 -15.91 2.52 -0.91
C GLU A 33 -14.83 2.27 -1.98
N ASN A 34 -13.80 3.13 -2.08
CA ASN A 34 -12.75 2.91 -3.05
C ASN A 34 -11.82 1.77 -2.62
N HIS A 35 -11.24 1.10 -3.61
CA HIS A 35 -10.17 0.14 -3.38
C HIS A 35 -8.82 0.86 -3.48
N TYR A 36 -8.02 0.75 -2.43
CA TYR A 36 -6.69 1.34 -2.38
C TYR A 36 -5.63 0.25 -2.54
N PHE A 37 -4.62 0.53 -3.35
CA PHE A 37 -3.50 -0.36 -3.60
C PHE A 37 -2.19 0.39 -3.37
N VAL A 38 -1.23 -0.27 -2.73
CA VAL A 38 0.14 0.25 -2.59
C VAL A 38 1.09 -0.69 -3.32
N THR A 39 1.93 -0.11 -4.16
CA THR A 39 3.10 -0.79 -4.72
C THR A 39 4.30 -0.47 -3.84
N TYR A 40 5.02 -1.49 -3.39
CA TYR A 40 6.17 -1.32 -2.51
C TYR A 40 7.32 -2.28 -2.84
N LYS A 41 8.52 -1.94 -2.38
CA LYS A 41 9.73 -2.74 -2.54
C LYS A 41 10.55 -2.73 -1.25
N LYS A 42 10.73 -3.91 -0.65
CA LYS A 42 11.55 -4.08 0.55
C LYS A 42 13.03 -4.05 0.21
N GLU A 43 13.87 -3.54 1.11
CA GLU A 43 15.33 -3.43 0.89
C GLU A 43 15.98 -4.77 0.50
N ASN A 44 15.50 -5.88 1.07
CA ASN A 44 16.00 -7.23 0.82
C ASN A 44 15.21 -7.99 -0.27
N ASP A 45 14.30 -7.31 -0.98
CA ASP A 45 13.50 -7.90 -2.04
C ASP A 45 13.72 -7.15 -3.36
N SER A 46 14.13 -7.88 -4.39
CA SER A 46 14.33 -7.30 -5.71
C SER A 46 13.01 -7.00 -6.43
N ASN A 47 11.92 -7.61 -6.00
CA ASN A 47 10.61 -7.53 -6.64
C ASN A 47 9.75 -6.42 -6.04
N GLU A 48 8.93 -5.82 -6.89
CA GLU A 48 7.83 -4.97 -6.44
C GLU A 48 6.65 -5.84 -6.06
N HIS A 49 5.95 -5.42 -5.01
CA HIS A 49 4.75 -6.08 -4.51
C HIS A 49 3.61 -5.10 -4.56
N GLU A 50 2.42 -5.61 -4.89
CA GLU A 50 1.17 -4.88 -4.76
C GLU A 50 0.40 -5.41 -3.57
N PHE A 51 -0.16 -4.50 -2.78
CA PHE A 51 -1.01 -4.86 -1.65
C PHE A 51 -2.25 -3.97 -1.64
N GLN A 52 -3.42 -4.59 -1.67
CA GLN A 52 -4.68 -3.91 -1.42
C GLN A 52 -4.77 -3.57 0.06
N PHE A 53 -5.26 -2.39 0.42
CA PHE A 53 -5.50 -1.99 1.81
C PHE A 53 -6.81 -1.22 1.96
N ASN A 54 -7.38 -1.25 3.16
CA ASN A 54 -8.55 -0.46 3.55
C ASN A 54 -8.35 0.26 4.88
N LYS A 55 -7.11 0.28 5.38
CA LYS A 55 -6.72 1.02 6.58
C LYS A 55 -5.27 1.46 6.47
N VAL A 56 -5.01 2.70 6.89
CA VAL A 56 -3.67 3.28 6.99
C VAL A 56 -3.51 3.91 8.37
N THR A 57 -2.38 3.64 9.02
CA THR A 57 -1.97 4.32 10.25
C THR A 57 -0.57 4.87 10.05
N LYS A 58 -0.40 6.19 10.15
CA LYS A 58 0.92 6.81 10.18
C LYS A 58 1.53 6.55 11.56
N VAL A 59 2.59 5.75 11.62
CA VAL A 59 3.24 5.36 12.88
C VAL A 59 4.13 6.50 13.38
N ASP A 60 4.88 7.08 12.44
CA ASP A 60 5.73 8.26 12.61
C ASP A 60 5.91 8.97 11.26
N ASP A 61 6.82 9.94 11.15
CA ASP A 61 7.02 10.71 9.92
C ASP A 61 7.59 9.93 8.75
N GLU A 62 8.23 8.79 9.01
CA GLU A 62 8.94 7.99 8.03
C GLU A 62 8.27 6.64 7.77
N THR A 63 7.29 6.25 8.59
CA THR A 63 6.72 4.90 8.56
C THR A 63 5.19 4.90 8.55
N TYR A 64 4.64 4.02 7.71
CA TYR A 64 3.22 3.73 7.58
C TYR A 64 2.92 2.27 7.93
N LEU A 65 1.79 2.02 8.56
CA LEU A 65 1.16 0.71 8.68
C LEU A 65 -0.04 0.68 7.74
N VAL A 66 0.02 -0.14 6.70
CA VAL A 66 -1.10 -0.36 5.77
C VAL A 66 -1.70 -1.73 6.05
N ALA A 67 -3.03 -1.81 6.01
CA ALA A 67 -3.72 -3.03 6.41
C ALA A 67 -4.96 -3.27 5.55
N PHE A 68 -5.22 -4.55 5.29
CA PHE A 68 -6.48 -5.00 4.72
C PHE A 68 -7.21 -5.85 5.75
N HIS A 69 -8.30 -5.32 6.29
CA HIS A 69 -9.15 -6.04 7.24
C HIS A 69 -10.51 -6.31 6.63
N LYS A 70 -10.93 -7.57 6.64
CA LYS A 70 -12.29 -7.96 6.25
C LYS A 70 -13.06 -8.39 7.49
N GLU A 71 -14.22 -7.78 7.67
CA GLU A 71 -15.21 -8.24 8.62
C GLU A 71 -16.23 -9.11 7.87
N ASP A 72 -16.24 -10.40 8.15
CA ASP A 72 -17.25 -11.31 7.65
C ASP A 72 -18.25 -11.64 8.77
N TYR A 73 -19.54 -11.53 8.46
CA TYR A 73 -20.60 -11.94 9.36
C TYR A 73 -21.26 -13.19 8.83
N ASP A 74 -21.01 -14.33 9.49
CA ASP A 74 -21.64 -15.60 9.14
C ASP A 74 -22.32 -16.21 10.37
N ARG A 75 -23.62 -16.55 10.22
CA ARG A 75 -24.45 -17.22 11.24
C ARG A 75 -24.46 -16.58 12.63
N GLY A 76 -24.32 -15.26 12.73
CA GLY A 76 -24.31 -14.57 14.03
C GLY A 76 -22.92 -14.37 14.62
N ILE A 77 -21.87 -14.81 13.94
CA ILE A 77 -20.48 -14.72 14.37
C ILE A 77 -19.75 -13.72 13.47
N ARG A 78 -18.99 -12.81 14.08
CA ARG A 78 -18.09 -11.88 13.37
C ARG A 78 -16.71 -12.50 13.28
N TYR A 79 -16.22 -12.66 12.06
CA TYR A 79 -14.86 -13.10 11.75
C TYR A 79 -14.05 -11.89 11.31
N TYR A 80 -12.86 -11.77 11.89
CA TYR A 80 -11.89 -10.74 11.55
C TYR A 80 -10.71 -11.44 10.89
N THR A 81 -10.53 -11.22 9.60
CA THR A 81 -9.34 -11.66 8.87
C THR A 81 -8.64 -10.44 8.32
N GLY A 82 -7.32 -10.43 8.37
CA GLY A 82 -6.58 -9.31 7.84
C GLY A 82 -5.09 -9.52 7.82
N GLU A 83 -4.45 -8.68 7.03
CA GLU A 83 -3.00 -8.62 6.88
C GLU A 83 -2.56 -7.16 7.08
N ASP A 84 -1.45 -7.00 7.80
CA ASP A 84 -0.82 -5.73 8.10
C ASP A 84 0.59 -5.72 7.50
N ILE A 85 0.97 -4.63 6.84
CA ILE A 85 2.31 -4.41 6.33
C ILE A 85 2.84 -3.07 6.86
N LYS A 86 3.98 -3.13 7.54
CA LYS A 86 4.73 -1.93 7.93
C LYS A 86 5.65 -1.53 6.78
N LEU A 87 5.53 -0.30 6.31
CA LEU A 87 6.29 0.26 5.19
C LEU A 87 7.02 1.53 5.64
N ASP A 88 8.31 1.59 5.38
CA ASP A 88 9.04 2.85 5.43
C ASP A 88 8.74 3.66 4.16
N ARG A 89 8.78 4.99 4.27
CA ARG A 89 8.37 5.90 3.18
C ARG A 89 9.14 5.69 1.89
N PHE A 90 10.37 5.18 1.98
CA PHE A 90 11.25 4.91 0.84
C PHE A 90 10.96 3.56 0.18
N GLU A 91 10.30 2.65 0.89
CA GLU A 91 9.85 1.37 0.33
C GLU A 91 8.59 1.53 -0.52
N ILE A 92 7.88 2.66 -0.38
CA ILE A 92 6.66 2.96 -1.13
C ILE A 92 7.06 3.44 -2.53
N VAL A 93 6.54 2.76 -3.55
CA VAL A 93 6.77 3.11 -4.95
C VAL A 93 5.60 3.94 -5.49
N ASN A 94 4.37 3.47 -5.27
CA ASN A 94 3.16 4.09 -5.79
C ASN A 94 1.94 3.77 -4.92
N VAL A 95 0.90 4.59 -5.01
CA VAL A 95 -0.42 4.31 -4.44
C VAL A 95 -1.49 4.61 -5.47
N GLN A 96 -2.43 3.69 -5.64
CA GLN A 96 -3.52 3.79 -6.58
C GLN A 96 -4.86 3.71 -5.85
N ILE A 97 -5.83 4.46 -6.37
CA ILE A 97 -7.21 4.44 -5.89
C ILE A 97 -8.09 4.03 -7.07
N VAL A 98 -8.84 2.96 -6.88
CA VAL A 98 -9.76 2.41 -7.87
C VAL A 98 -11.17 2.56 -7.33
N ASP A 99 -12.01 3.28 -8.07
CA ASP A 99 -13.44 3.37 -7.79
C ASP A 99 -14.13 2.10 -8.34
N PRO A 100 -14.68 1.22 -7.48
CA PRO A 100 -15.30 -0.02 -7.94
C PRO A 100 -16.52 0.21 -8.82
N SER A 101 -17.17 1.37 -8.73
CA SER A 101 -18.31 1.72 -9.58
C SER A 101 -17.92 2.01 -11.03
N THR A 102 -16.62 2.22 -11.30
CA THR A 102 -16.11 2.48 -12.66
C THR A 102 -15.87 1.21 -13.47
N TYR A 103 -15.97 0.01 -12.86
CA TYR A 103 -15.79 -1.27 -13.51
C TYR A 103 -16.90 -2.26 -13.14
N ASP A 104 -17.58 -2.84 -14.13
CA ASP A 104 -18.60 -3.89 -13.90
C ASP A 104 -17.97 -5.26 -13.53
N ILE A 105 -16.68 -5.49 -13.83
CA ILE A 105 -15.96 -6.74 -13.56
C ILE A 105 -14.49 -6.45 -13.23
N VAL A 106 -14.01 -6.97 -12.10
CA VAL A 106 -12.58 -7.07 -11.77
C VAL A 106 -12.09 -8.45 -12.20
N VAL A 107 -11.12 -8.51 -13.13
CA VAL A 107 -10.50 -9.77 -13.57
C VAL A 107 -9.14 -9.91 -12.90
N PHE A 108 -9.00 -10.91 -12.03
CA PHE A 108 -7.70 -11.34 -11.53
C PHE A 108 -7.12 -12.32 -12.56
N THR A 109 -5.95 -12.00 -13.12
CA THR A 109 -5.15 -12.97 -13.90
C THR A 109 -4.02 -13.48 -13.01
N ASP A 110 -3.99 -14.80 -12.81
CA ASP A 110 -2.93 -15.55 -12.14
C ASP A 110 -1.59 -15.45 -12.90
#